data_AF-A0A2T8HFH2-F1
#
_entry.id   AF-A0A2T8HFH2-F1
#
_cell.length_a   1.000
_cell.length_b   1.000
_cell.length_c   1.000
_cell.angle_alpha   90.00
_cell.angle_beta   90.00
_cell.angle_gamma   90.00
#
_symmetry.space_group_name_H-M   'P 1'
#
loop_
_entity.id
_entity.type
_entity.pdbx_description
1 polymer ?
#
loop_
_entity_poly.entity_id
_entity_poly.type
_entity_poly.pdbx_seq_one_letter_code
_entity_poly.pdbx_strand_id
1 'polypeptide(L)' 'MKKVSVVIIIGFSILAVVALYFFLTEQIGIKAFLFNILICAIGIVAQVFTLRRRKKNIMQ' A
#
# COMPACT_ATOMS: atom_id res chain seq x y z
N MET A 1 1.96 -8.12 -15.51
CA MET A 1 1.17 -7.71 -14.32
C MET A 1 -0.02 -6.89 -14.81
N LYS A 2 -1.24 -7.15 -14.34
CA LYS A 2 -2.41 -6.34 -14.79
C LYS A 2 -2.18 -4.89 -14.37
N LYS A 3 -2.33 -3.93 -15.30
CA LYS A 3 -2.09 -2.48 -15.11
C LYS A 3 -2.68 -1.96 -13.78
N VAL A 4 -3.84 -2.48 -13.38
CA VAL A 4 -4.54 -2.20 -12.13
C VAL A 4 -3.69 -2.44 -10.87
N SER A 5 -2.91 -3.53 -10.79
CA SER A 5 -2.08 -3.79 -9.59
C SER A 5 -0.94 -2.80 -9.46
N VAL A 6 -0.39 -2.33 -10.58
CA VAL A 6 0.69 -1.33 -10.56
C VAL A 6 0.15 0.01 -10.07
N VAL A 7 -1.03 0.42 -10.56
CA VAL A 7 -1.70 1.66 -10.13
C VAL A 7 -1.97 1.66 -8.63
N ILE A 8 -2.44 0.54 -8.07
CA ILE A 8 -2.73 0.42 -6.63
C ILE A 8 -1.45 0.59 -5.79
N ILE A 9 -0.35 -0.05 -6.18
CA ILE A 9 0.93 0.06 -5.45
C ILE A 9 1.43 1.51 -5.49
N ILE A 10 1.39 2.15 -6.66
CA ILE A 10 1.80 3.56 -6.81
C ILE A 10 0.92 4.47 -5.93
N GLY A 11 -0.40 4.26 -5.90
CA GLY A 11 -1.31 5.02 -5.06
C GLY A 11 -0.97 4.92 -3.56
N PHE A 12 -0.69 3.72 -3.07
CA PHE A 12 -0.25 3.52 -1.68
C PHE A 12 1.11 4.18 -1.40
N SER A 13 2.05 4.16 -2.35
CA SER A 13 3.33 4.85 -2.19
C SER A 13 3.17 6.37 -2.06
N ILE A 14 2.29 6.98 -2.87
CA ILE A 14 2.02 8.42 -2.78
C ILE A 14 1.39 8.77 -1.41
N LEU A 15 0.42 7.97 -0.96
CA LEU A 15 -0.19 8.13 0.36
C LEU A 15 0.83 8.08 1.50
N ALA A 16 1.79 7.16 1.44
CA ALA A 16 2.85 7.05 2.45
C ALA A 16 3.76 8.29 2.47
N VAL A 17 4.12 8.83 1.29
CA VAL A 17 4.92 10.07 1.18
C VAL A 17 4.17 11.27 1.73
N VAL A 18 2.88 11.38 1.40
CA VAL A 18 2.02 12.45 1.92
C VAL A 18 1.89 12.36 3.44
N ALA A 19 1.67 11.16 3.98
CA ALA A 19 1.64 10.93 5.43
C ALA A 19 2.98 11.27 6.10
N LEU A 20 4.11 10.96 5.45
CA LEU A 20 5.43 11.35 5.96
C LEU A 20 5.60 12.87 6.02
N TYR A 21 5.16 13.58 4.97
CA TYR A 21 5.18 15.04 4.96
C TYR A 21 4.34 15.64 6.10
N PHE A 22 3.10 15.17 6.25
CA PHE A 22 2.23 15.64 7.33
C PHE A 22 2.81 15.36 8.73
N PHE A 23 3.48 14.22 8.90
CA PHE A 23 4.18 13.88 10.14
C PHE A 23 5.36 14.83 10.42
N LEU A 24 6.18 15.13 9.40
CA LEU A 24 7.30 16.08 9.51
C LEU A 24 6.83 17.51 9.81
N THR A 25 5.65 17.90 9.34
CA THR A 25 5.03 19.19 9.65
C THR A 25 4.27 19.20 11.00
N GLU A 26 4.42 18.15 11.81
CA GLU A 26 3.76 17.94 13.11
C GLU A 26 2.21 18.02 13.08
N GLN A 27 1.59 17.96 11.90
CA GLN A 27 0.14 18.00 11.76
C GLN A 27 -0.55 16.70 12.19
N ILE A 28 0.18 15.58 12.18
CA ILE A 28 -0.30 14.28 12.63
C ILE A 28 0.68 13.66 13.61
N GLY A 29 0.14 13.13 14.71
CA GLY A 29 0.93 12.43 15.71
C GLY A 29 1.47 11.07 15.22
N ILE A 30 2.55 10.61 15.87
CA ILE A 30 3.22 9.32 15.57
C ILE A 30 2.25 8.14 15.46
N LYS A 31 1.20 8.10 16.28
CA LYS A 31 0.18 7.04 16.29
C LYS A 31 -0.62 7.00 14.98
N ALA A 32 -1.02 8.17 14.48
CA ALA A 32 -1.77 8.29 13.23
C ALA A 32 -0.89 7.96 12.02
N PHE A 33 0.38 8.39 12.04
CA PHE A 33 1.36 8.04 11.02
C PHE A 33 1.59 6.52 10.95
N LEU A 34 1.86 5.87 12.09
CA LEU A 34 2.07 4.42 12.15
C LEU A 34 0.84 3.63 11.68
N PHE A 35 -0.37 4.07 12.03
CA PHE A 35 -1.60 3.42 11.58
C PHE A 35 -1.80 3.53 10.07
N ASN A 36 -1.47 4.69 9.48
CA ASN A 36 -1.53 4.90 8.03
C ASN A 36 -0.55 3.99 7.28
N ILE A 37 0.70 3.93 7.74
CA ILE A 37 1.72 3.05 7.17
C ILE A 37 1.31 1.57 7.29
N LEU A 38 0.74 1.16 8.43
CA LEU A 38 0.28 -0.21 8.64
C LEU A 38 -0.83 -0.59 7.64
N ILE A 39 -1.83 0.28 7.44
CA ILE A 39 -2.91 0.04 6.45
C ILE A 39 -2.33 -0.07 5.04
N CYS A 40 -1.42 0.83 4.67
CA CYS A 40 -0.77 0.79 3.36
C CYS A 40 -0.01 -0.53 3.13
N ALA A 41 0.74 -1.00 4.14
CA ALA A 41 1.47 -2.25 4.08
C ALA A 41 0.53 -3.46 3.89
N ILE A 42 -0.58 -3.52 4.65
CA ILE A 42 -1.58 -4.59 4.53
C ILE A 42 -2.21 -4.57 3.12
N GLY A 43 -2.54 -3.39 2.60
CA GLY A 43 -3.10 -3.24 1.25
C GLY A 43 -2.17 -3.77 0.15
N ILE A 44 -0.87 -3.44 0.23
CA ILE A 44 0.14 -3.94 -0.71
C ILE A 44 0.27 -5.46 -0.60
N VAL A 45 0.36 -6.01 0.61
CA VAL A 45 0.47 -7.46 0.83
C VAL A 45 -0.76 -8.20 0.29
N ALA A 46 -1.97 -7.69 0.55
CA ALA A 46 -3.21 -8.26 0.02
C ALA A 46 -3.24 -8.27 -1.52
N GLN A 47 -2.73 -7.20 -2.15
CA GLN A 47 -2.64 -7.11 -3.60
C GLN A 47 -1.61 -8.10 -4.17
N VAL A 48 -0.45 -8.24 -3.52
CA VAL A 48 0.58 -9.23 -3.89
C VAL A 48 0.06 -10.66 -3.72
N PHE A 49 -0.68 -10.94 -2.65
CA PHE A 49 -1.25 -12.27 -2.41
C PHE A 49 -2.31 -12.62 -3.45
N THR A 50 -3.18 -11.66 -3.79
CA THR A 50 -4.16 -11.79 -4.87
C THR A 50 -3.49 -12.06 -6.22
N LEU A 51 -2.39 -11.37 -6.52
CA LEU A 51 -1.59 -11.60 -7.74
C LEU A 51 -1.02 -13.03 -7.76
N ARG A 52 -0.46 -13.52 -6.64
CA ARG A 52 0.06 -14.88 -6.53
C ARG A 52 -1.03 -15.93 -6.71
N ARG A 53 -2.21 -15.76 -6.09
CA ARG A 53 -3.36 -16.66 -6.26
C ARG A 53 -3.82 -16.74 -7.72
N ARG A 54 -3.96 -15.60 -8.42
CA ARG A 54 -4.34 -15.60 -9.84
C ARG A 54 -3.31 -16.31 -10.72
N LYS A 55 -2.01 -16.14 -10.43
CA LYS A 55 -0.96 -16.85 -11.17
C LYS A 55 -1.03 -18.36 -10.95
N LYS A 56 -1.32 -18.80 -9.71
CA LYS A 56 -1.47 -20.23 -9.37
C LYS A 56 -2.68 -20.87 -10.08
N ASN A 57 -3.81 -20.16 -10.19
CA ASN A 57 -5.01 -20.64 -10.90
C ASN A 57 -4.89 -20.71 -12.43
N ILE A 58 -3.88 -20.09 -13.05
CA ILE A 58 -3.67 -20.14 -14.52
C ILE A 58 -2.71 -21.29 -14.91
N MET A 59 -1.95 -21.82 -13.94
CA MET A 59 -1.00 -22.92 -14.15
C MET A 59 -1.56 -24.31 -13.79
N GLN A 60 -2.77 -24.37 -13.24
CA GLN A 60 -3.56 -25.60 -13.10
C GLN A 60 -4.49 -25.74 -14.29
#